data_AF-A0A2V6V3N2-F1
#
_entry.id   AF-A0A2V6V3N2-F1
#
_cell.length_a   1.000
_cell.length_b   1.000
_cell.length_c   1.000
_cell.angle_alpha   90.00
_cell.angle_beta   90.00
_cell.angle_gamma   90.00
#
_symmetry.space_group_name_H-M   'P 1'
#
loop_
_entity.id
_entity.type
_entity.pdbx_description
1 polymer ?
#
loop_
_entity_poly.entity_id
_entity_poly.type
_entity_poly.pdbx_seq_one_letter_code
_entity_poly.pdbx_strand_id
1 'polypeptide(L)'
;ELDLILGEFGGAQQFEGRLAEEWLAAESEEDFARRVETIGADIEKSSAVGKEQEQLNSLIAPDDNAIRLERRFETLSVPGRLRLGLGTSQLVKAAGWEAKRHRLRVHVTELLEALESIEPIGGVTTQQPAGTHAEYGDLVRLTGLTSSGRAITLVAQVDRLPLALVDIEVDAA
;
A
#
# COMPACT_ATOMS: atom_id res chain seq x y z
N GLU A 1 30.76 12.66 -5.07
CA GLU A 1 29.93 12.63 -6.30
C GLU A 1 29.95 11.29 -7.04
N LEU A 2 30.95 10.41 -6.87
CA LEU A 2 30.94 9.06 -7.48
C LEU A 2 29.91 8.09 -6.86
N ASP A 3 29.55 8.25 -5.58
CA ASP A 3 28.55 7.41 -4.91
C ASP A 3 27.14 7.53 -5.50
N LEU A 4 26.80 8.67 -6.11
CA LEU A 4 25.46 8.89 -6.69
C LEU A 4 25.30 8.18 -8.04
N ILE A 5 26.39 7.94 -8.76
CA ILE A 5 26.42 7.25 -10.06
C ILE A 5 26.46 5.72 -9.86
N LEU A 6 27.07 5.26 -8.77
CA LEU A 6 27.26 3.82 -8.47
C LEU A 6 26.06 3.14 -7.81
N GLY A 7 25.06 3.91 -7.35
CA GLY A 7 23.83 3.38 -6.76
C GLY A 7 23.00 2.52 -7.73
N GLU A 8 23.05 2.81 -9.03
CA GLU A 8 22.26 2.10 -10.07
C GLU A 8 22.85 0.73 -10.46
N PHE A 9 24.11 0.45 -10.09
CA PHE A 9 24.84 -0.77 -10.44
C PHE A 9 25.13 -1.67 -9.22
N GLY A 10 24.39 -1.52 -8.13
CA GLY A 10 24.56 -2.35 -6.92
C GLY A 10 25.67 -1.90 -5.98
N GLY A 11 26.14 -0.64 -6.11
CA GLY A 11 27.12 0.00 -5.23
C GLY A 11 28.58 -0.13 -5.70
N ALA A 12 29.47 0.64 -5.07
CA ALA A 12 30.89 0.72 -5.43
C ALA A 12 31.61 -0.64 -5.49
N GLN A 13 31.18 -1.61 -4.68
CA GLN A 13 31.77 -2.96 -4.61
C GLN A 13 31.54 -3.81 -5.88
N GLN A 14 30.43 -3.61 -6.61
CA GLN A 14 30.19 -4.35 -7.86
C GLN A 14 30.94 -3.75 -9.05
N PHE A 15 31.17 -2.43 -9.02
CA PHE A 15 31.96 -1.73 -10.02
C PHE A 15 33.45 -2.01 -9.90
N GLU A 16 33.98 -2.06 -8.66
CA GLU A 16 35.36 -2.49 -8.41
C GLU A 16 35.61 -3.93 -8.88
N GLY A 17 34.63 -4.83 -8.73
CA GLY A 17 34.69 -6.19 -9.25
C GLY A 17 34.80 -6.26 -10.77
N ARG A 18 33.96 -5.51 -11.49
CA ARG A 18 34.01 -5.45 -12.97
C ARG A 18 35.29 -4.78 -13.49
N LEU A 19 35.80 -3.76 -12.81
CA LEU A 19 37.09 -3.15 -13.15
C LEU A 19 38.25 -4.14 -12.97
N ALA A 20 38.22 -4.97 -11.93
CA ALA A 20 39.22 -6.00 -11.70
C ALA A 20 39.16 -7.12 -12.77
N GLU A 21 37.96 -7.52 -13.21
CA GLU A 21 37.78 -8.48 -14.30
C GLU A 21 38.30 -7.96 -15.65
N GLU A 22 38.02 -6.70 -15.97
CA GLU A 22 38.50 -6.07 -17.21
C GLU A 22 40.00 -5.78 -17.18
N TRP A 23 40.56 -5.50 -16.00
CA TRP A 23 42.01 -5.39 -15.82
C TRP A 23 42.72 -6.73 -16.08
N LEU A 24 42.16 -7.84 -15.59
CA LEU A 24 42.69 -9.18 -15.82
C LEU A 24 42.53 -9.64 -17.29
N ALA A 25 41.54 -9.11 -18.01
CA ALA A 25 41.25 -9.45 -19.40
C ALA A 25 41.93 -8.53 -20.43
N ALA A 26 42.54 -7.42 -19.99
CA ALA A 26 43.21 -6.47 -20.87
C ALA A 26 44.62 -6.94 -21.24
N GLU A 27 44.97 -6.88 -22.53
CA GLU A 27 46.28 -7.28 -23.03
C GLU A 27 47.36 -6.20 -22.80
N SER A 28 46.94 -4.95 -22.54
CA SER A 28 47.82 -3.82 -22.22
C SER A 28 47.08 -2.71 -21.45
N GLU A 29 47.85 -1.80 -20.85
CA GLU A 29 47.32 -0.66 -20.08
C GLU A 29 46.49 0.31 -20.96
N GLU A 30 46.85 0.44 -22.24
CA GLU A 30 46.07 1.21 -23.23
C GLU A 30 44.76 0.51 -23.63
N ASP A 31 44.75 -0.83 -23.66
CA ASP A 31 43.53 -1.59 -23.92
C ASP A 31 42.56 -1.51 -22.74
N PHE A 32 43.10 -1.55 -21.53
CA PHE A 32 42.33 -1.32 -20.31
C PHE A 32 41.70 0.08 -20.29
N ALA A 33 42.47 1.14 -20.59
CA ALA A 33 41.95 2.51 -20.64
C ALA A 33 40.75 2.67 -21.59
N ARG A 34 40.82 2.04 -22.77
CA ARG A 34 39.74 2.05 -23.77
C ARG A 34 38.49 1.30 -23.31
N ARG A 35 38.67 0.18 -22.60
CA ARG A 35 37.57 -0.59 -22.00
C ARG A 35 36.89 0.17 -20.87
N VAL A 36 37.68 0.86 -20.03
CA VAL A 36 37.15 1.72 -18.96
C VAL A 36 36.35 2.90 -19.52
N GLU A 37 36.79 3.55 -20.59
CA GLU A 37 36.01 4.60 -21.28
C GLU A 37 34.69 4.06 -21.83
N THR A 38 34.70 2.85 -22.40
CA THR A 38 33.48 2.20 -22.92
C THR A 38 32.48 1.92 -21.80
N ILE A 39 32.96 1.45 -20.65
CA ILE A 39 32.13 1.23 -19.45
C ILE A 39 31.55 2.56 -18.94
N GLY A 40 32.34 3.64 -18.94
CA GLY A 40 31.86 4.98 -18.59
C GLY A 40 30.73 5.46 -19.50
N ALA A 41 30.88 5.30 -20.82
CA ALA A 41 29.87 5.67 -21.80
C ALA A 41 28.56 4.85 -21.66
N ASP A 42 28.69 3.55 -21.36
CA ASP A 42 27.52 2.68 -21.11
C ASP A 42 26.78 3.08 -19.82
N ILE A 43 27.50 3.51 -18.78
CA ILE A 43 26.91 4.01 -17.53
C ILE A 43 26.14 5.31 -17.78
N GLU A 44 26.72 6.26 -18.50
CA GLU A 44 26.04 7.52 -18.84
C GLU A 44 24.77 7.28 -19.66
N LYS A 45 24.83 6.33 -20.62
CA LYS A 45 23.67 5.94 -21.42
C LYS A 45 22.58 5.25 -20.58
N SER A 46 22.97 4.37 -19.66
CA SER A 46 22.03 3.71 -18.74
C SER A 46 21.39 4.71 -17.79
N SER A 47 22.15 5.67 -17.25
CA SER A 47 21.64 6.71 -16.35
C SER A 47 20.69 7.68 -17.08
N ALA A 48 20.93 7.98 -18.35
CA ALA A 48 20.02 8.78 -19.16
C ALA A 48 18.68 8.06 -19.38
N VAL A 49 18.71 6.75 -19.65
CA VAL A 49 17.50 5.92 -19.78
C VAL A 49 16.78 5.78 -18.42
N GLY A 50 17.52 5.61 -17.32
CA GLY A 50 16.96 5.55 -15.96
C GLY A 50 16.24 6.83 -15.56
N LYS A 51 16.84 8.00 -15.86
CA LYS A 51 16.21 9.32 -15.64
C LYS A 51 14.99 9.56 -16.51
N GLU A 52 15.01 9.11 -17.77
CA GLU A 52 13.85 9.20 -18.66
C GLU A 52 12.72 8.27 -18.19
N GLN A 53 13.04 7.07 -17.70
CA GLN A 53 12.08 6.14 -17.10
C GLN A 53 11.50 6.66 -15.78
N GLU A 54 12.32 7.29 -14.93
CA GLU A 54 11.89 7.93 -13.68
C GLU A 54 10.99 9.15 -13.97
N GLN A 55 11.34 9.94 -14.99
CA GLN A 55 10.49 11.04 -15.46
C GLN A 55 9.17 10.54 -16.06
N LEU A 56 9.19 9.47 -16.86
CA LEU A 56 7.97 8.84 -17.40
C LEU A 56 7.10 8.23 -16.29
N ASN A 57 7.71 7.61 -15.26
CA ASN A 57 7.00 7.11 -14.09
C ASN A 57 6.46 8.25 -13.21
N SER A 58 7.14 9.40 -13.15
CA SER A 58 6.65 10.62 -12.50
C SER A 58 5.57 11.35 -13.32
N LEU A 59 5.48 11.08 -14.63
CA LEU A 59 4.47 11.61 -15.55
C LEU A 59 3.17 10.80 -15.56
N ILE A 60 3.10 9.64 -14.89
CA ILE A 60 1.81 9.07 -14.47
C ILE A 60 1.27 10.03 -13.41
N ALA A 61 0.43 10.96 -13.86
CA ALA A 61 -0.04 12.08 -13.06
C ALA A 61 -0.62 11.59 -11.71
N PRO A 62 -0.45 12.35 -10.62
CA PRO A 62 -1.16 12.09 -9.36
C PRO A 62 -2.67 11.83 -9.56
N ASP A 63 -3.26 12.50 -10.56
CA ASP A 63 -4.66 12.32 -10.97
C ASP A 63 -4.94 10.91 -11.53
N ASP A 64 -4.02 10.30 -12.29
CA ASP A 64 -4.18 8.92 -12.78
C ASP A 64 -4.09 7.91 -11.63
N ASN A 65 -3.28 8.19 -10.61
CA ASN A 65 -3.22 7.38 -9.41
C ASN A 65 -4.48 7.50 -8.55
N ALA A 66 -4.99 8.72 -8.38
CA ALA A 66 -6.24 8.97 -7.66
C ALA A 66 -7.44 8.31 -8.37
N ILE A 67 -7.59 8.52 -9.68
CA ILE A 67 -8.65 7.90 -10.50
C ILE A 67 -8.54 6.38 -10.50
N ARG A 68 -7.32 5.81 -10.51
CA ARG A 68 -7.11 4.36 -10.42
C ARG A 68 -7.47 3.84 -9.03
N LEU A 69 -7.16 4.58 -7.97
CA LEU A 69 -7.52 4.21 -6.60
C LEU A 69 -9.03 4.30 -6.38
N GLU A 70 -9.69 5.32 -6.92
CA GLU A 70 -11.15 5.49 -6.92
C GLU A 70 -11.84 4.36 -7.67
N ARG A 71 -11.41 4.05 -8.91
CA ARG A 71 -11.94 2.89 -9.66
C ARG A 71 -11.73 1.58 -8.89
N ARG A 72 -10.58 1.40 -8.25
CA ARG A 72 -10.31 0.22 -7.43
C ARG A 72 -11.21 0.20 -6.20
N PHE A 73 -11.42 1.33 -5.55
CA PHE A 73 -12.34 1.48 -4.42
C PHE A 73 -13.78 1.13 -4.81
N GLU A 74 -14.27 1.59 -5.96
CA GLU A 74 -15.60 1.23 -6.48
C GLU A 74 -15.75 -0.28 -6.69
N THR A 75 -14.70 -0.97 -7.14
CA THR A 75 -14.72 -2.43 -7.34
C THR A 75 -14.59 -3.25 -6.06
N LEU A 76 -14.19 -2.64 -4.93
CA LEU A 76 -14.05 -3.36 -3.65
C LEU A 76 -15.40 -3.63 -3.01
N SER A 77 -15.50 -4.78 -2.33
CA SER A 77 -16.59 -5.07 -1.40
C SER A 77 -16.58 -4.06 -0.24
N VAL A 78 -17.73 -3.87 0.42
CA VAL A 78 -17.83 -2.97 1.59
C VAL A 78 -16.79 -3.31 2.68
N PRO A 79 -16.59 -4.58 3.10
CA PRO A 79 -15.50 -4.92 4.01
C PRO A 79 -14.11 -4.57 3.48
N GLY A 80 -13.86 -4.81 2.18
CA GLY A 80 -12.59 -4.46 1.54
C GLY A 80 -12.31 -2.95 1.53
N ARG A 81 -13.34 -2.12 1.34
CA ARG A 81 -13.22 -0.66 1.41
C ARG A 81 -12.89 -0.18 2.83
N LEU A 82 -13.54 -0.73 3.85
CA LEU A 82 -13.25 -0.41 5.25
C LEU A 82 -11.85 -0.87 5.66
N ARG A 83 -11.42 -2.05 5.18
CA ARG A 83 -10.07 -2.59 5.39
C ARG A 83 -9.01 -1.67 4.80
N LEU A 84 -9.21 -1.21 3.56
CA LEU A 84 -8.32 -0.24 2.92
C LEU A 84 -8.30 1.09 3.68
N GLY A 85 -9.46 1.60 4.10
CA GLY A 85 -9.58 2.84 4.88
C GLY A 85 -8.86 2.78 6.23
N LEU A 86 -8.96 1.64 6.94
CA LEU A 86 -8.22 1.39 8.19
C LEU A 86 -6.70 1.38 7.97
N GLY A 87 -6.23 0.87 6.82
CA GLY A 87 -4.81 0.83 6.48
C GLY A 87 -4.23 2.16 5.97
N THR A 88 -5.07 3.11 5.54
CA THR A 88 -4.63 4.34 4.84
C THR A 88 -5.01 5.66 5.53
N SER A 89 -5.58 5.61 6.74
CA SER A 89 -6.10 6.79 7.49
C SER A 89 -7.22 7.57 6.77
N GLN A 90 -7.76 7.06 5.67
CA GLN A 90 -8.82 7.73 4.89
C GLN A 90 -10.24 7.44 5.41
N LEU A 91 -10.35 6.78 6.56
CA LEU A 91 -11.61 6.39 7.19
C LEU A 91 -11.95 7.35 8.33
N VAL A 92 -13.13 7.98 8.25
CA VAL A 92 -13.61 8.84 9.33
C VAL A 92 -13.95 7.96 10.52
N LYS A 93 -13.49 8.34 11.70
CA LYS A 93 -13.83 7.67 12.97
C LYS A 93 -14.65 8.63 13.80
N ALA A 94 -15.87 8.23 14.15
CA ALA A 94 -16.74 9.04 14.99
C ALA A 94 -16.10 9.32 16.35
N ALA A 95 -16.53 10.41 16.98
CA ALA A 95 -16.02 10.81 18.29
C ALA A 95 -16.13 9.67 19.31
N GLY A 96 -15.01 9.37 19.99
CA GLY A 96 -14.95 8.31 21.00
C GLY A 96 -14.82 6.88 20.45
N TRP A 97 -14.85 6.67 19.13
CA TRP A 97 -14.70 5.34 18.53
C TRP A 97 -13.36 4.68 18.92
N GLU A 98 -12.27 5.44 18.79
CA GLU A 98 -10.92 4.95 19.12
C GLU A 98 -10.80 4.61 20.62
N ALA A 99 -11.38 5.45 21.48
CA ALA A 99 -11.44 5.20 22.92
C ALA A 99 -12.27 3.95 23.24
N LYS A 100 -13.40 3.73 22.56
CA LYS A 100 -14.21 2.51 22.70
C LYS A 100 -13.43 1.27 22.25
N ARG A 101 -12.75 1.31 21.10
CA ARG A 101 -11.89 0.24 20.60
C ARG A 101 -10.81 -0.15 21.61
N HIS A 102 -10.12 0.85 22.16
CA HIS A 102 -9.09 0.63 23.18
C HIS A 102 -9.67 0.02 24.46
N ARG A 103 -10.84 0.50 24.93
CA ARG A 103 -11.54 -0.07 26.09
C ARG A 103 -11.95 -1.53 25.87
N LEU A 104 -12.35 -1.88 24.65
CA LEU A 104 -12.68 -3.26 24.24
C LEU A 104 -11.43 -4.12 23.98
N ARG A 105 -10.21 -3.56 24.10
CA ARG A 105 -8.94 -4.23 23.82
C ARG A 105 -8.91 -4.88 22.43
N VAL A 106 -9.50 -4.22 21.44
CA VAL A 106 -9.49 -4.68 20.05
C VAL A 106 -8.28 -4.08 19.33
N HIS A 107 -7.36 -4.92 18.87
CA HIS A 107 -6.26 -4.49 18.01
C HIS A 107 -6.72 -4.26 16.57
N VAL A 108 -6.00 -3.40 15.84
CA VAL A 108 -6.32 -3.14 14.42
C VAL A 108 -6.21 -4.42 13.59
N THR A 109 -5.26 -5.30 13.92
CA THR A 109 -5.13 -6.62 13.28
C THR A 109 -6.40 -7.45 13.41
N GLU A 110 -7.02 -7.48 14.60
CA GLU A 110 -8.29 -8.19 14.83
C GLU A 110 -9.44 -7.59 14.01
N LEU A 111 -9.45 -6.27 13.78
CA LEU A 111 -10.42 -5.63 12.88
C LEU A 111 -10.23 -6.06 11.43
N LEU A 112 -8.98 -6.14 10.98
CA LEU A 112 -8.66 -6.57 9.62
C LEU A 112 -9.04 -8.04 9.41
N GLU A 113 -8.77 -8.90 10.40
CA GLU A 113 -9.20 -10.30 10.40
C GLU A 113 -10.73 -10.43 10.37
N ALA A 114 -11.42 -9.69 11.23
CA ALA A 114 -12.88 -9.71 11.26
C ALA A 114 -13.46 -9.23 9.93
N LEU A 115 -12.95 -8.16 9.33
CA LEU A 115 -13.40 -7.68 8.02
C LEU A 115 -13.11 -8.69 6.89
N GLU A 116 -11.96 -9.36 6.94
CA GLU A 116 -11.58 -10.41 5.99
C GLU A 116 -12.54 -11.62 6.09
N SER A 117 -13.00 -11.97 7.29
CA SER A 117 -13.99 -13.04 7.48
C SER A 117 -15.38 -12.74 6.87
N ILE A 118 -15.67 -11.47 6.59
CA ILE A 118 -16.94 -11.00 5.99
C ILE A 118 -16.78 -10.88 4.47
N GLU A 119 -15.56 -11.00 3.93
CA GLU A 119 -15.35 -10.90 2.49
C GLU A 119 -16.21 -11.95 1.76
N PRO A 120 -16.94 -11.52 0.72
CA PRO A 120 -17.99 -12.35 0.17
C PRO A 120 -17.41 -13.54 -0.60
N ILE A 121 -17.71 -14.75 -0.15
CA ILE A 121 -17.54 -15.97 -0.96
C ILE A 121 -18.73 -16.00 -1.94
N GLY A 122 -18.52 -15.53 -3.18
CA GLY A 122 -19.58 -15.51 -4.20
C GLY A 122 -20.43 -14.22 -4.27
N GLY A 123 -19.91 -13.10 -3.77
CA GLY A 123 -20.46 -11.75 -4.08
C GLY A 123 -21.54 -11.19 -3.13
N VAL A 124 -21.95 -11.91 -2.08
CA VAL A 124 -22.92 -11.41 -1.09
C VAL A 124 -22.28 -11.26 0.28
N THR A 125 -22.20 -10.02 0.78
CA THR A 125 -21.79 -9.70 2.16
C THR A 125 -23.02 -9.64 3.07
N THR A 126 -22.96 -10.23 4.26
CA THR A 126 -24.03 -10.16 5.27
C THR A 126 -23.98 -8.83 6.03
N GLN A 127 -24.43 -7.76 5.38
CA GLN A 127 -24.63 -6.45 6.01
C GLN A 127 -26.05 -6.36 6.56
N GLN A 128 -26.21 -5.81 7.76
CA GLN A 128 -27.54 -5.57 8.35
C GLN A 128 -27.77 -4.07 8.54
N PRO A 129 -28.97 -3.53 8.34
CA PRO A 129 -29.26 -2.14 8.67
C PRO A 129 -29.02 -1.85 10.16
N ALA A 130 -28.39 -0.71 10.47
CA ALA A 130 -28.04 -0.27 11.82
C ALA A 130 -28.67 1.08 12.22
N GLY A 131 -29.72 1.50 11.50
CA GLY A 131 -30.40 2.77 11.72
C GLY A 131 -29.70 3.93 11.01
N THR A 132 -29.99 5.15 11.47
CA THR A 132 -29.53 6.40 10.85
C THR A 132 -28.81 7.27 11.88
N HIS A 133 -27.62 7.77 11.55
CA HIS A 133 -26.87 8.74 12.33
C HIS A 133 -27.18 10.17 11.86
N ALA A 134 -27.29 11.12 12.80
CA ALA A 134 -27.57 12.52 12.46
C ALA A 134 -26.53 13.15 11.51
N GLU A 135 -25.25 12.78 11.67
CA GLU A 135 -24.14 13.31 10.86
C GLU A 135 -23.79 12.43 9.65
N TYR A 136 -23.89 11.11 9.80
CA TYR A 136 -23.38 10.16 8.80
C TYR A 136 -24.49 9.58 7.92
N GLY A 137 -25.75 9.67 8.32
CA GLY A 137 -26.89 9.09 7.59
C GLY A 137 -27.03 7.60 7.88
N ASP A 138 -27.52 6.84 6.89
CA ASP A 138 -27.82 5.42 7.07
C ASP A 138 -26.56 4.60 7.36
N LEU A 139 -26.71 3.69 8.33
CA LEU A 139 -25.64 2.86 8.86
C LEU A 139 -25.91 1.40 8.56
N VAL A 140 -24.83 0.65 8.39
CA VAL A 140 -24.82 -0.79 8.32
C VAL A 140 -24.02 -1.39 9.48
N ARG A 141 -24.40 -2.59 9.85
CA ARG A 141 -23.75 -3.46 10.81
C ARG A 141 -23.04 -4.58 10.07
N LEU A 142 -21.76 -4.75 10.38
CA LEU A 142 -20.86 -5.74 9.80
C LEU A 142 -20.28 -6.56 10.95
N THR A 143 -20.64 -7.84 11.05
CA THR A 143 -20.12 -8.73 12.09
C THR A 143 -19.19 -9.76 11.47
N GLY A 144 -17.93 -9.76 11.93
CA GLY A 144 -16.90 -10.69 11.50
C GLY A 144 -16.29 -11.44 12.67
N LEU A 145 -15.62 -12.54 12.39
CA LEU A 145 -14.93 -13.37 13.36
C LEU A 145 -13.43 -13.18 13.24
N THR A 146 -12.74 -13.03 14.37
CA THR A 146 -11.29 -13.10 14.43
C THR A 146 -10.81 -14.55 14.35
N SER A 147 -9.51 -14.75 14.11
CA SER A 147 -8.86 -16.07 14.21
C SER A 147 -9.02 -16.73 15.58
N SER A 148 -9.19 -15.93 16.64
CA SER A 148 -9.47 -16.41 18.01
C SER A 148 -10.94 -16.75 18.26
N GLY A 149 -11.80 -16.69 17.23
CA GLY A 149 -13.24 -16.94 17.34
C GLY A 149 -14.04 -15.81 17.97
N ARG A 150 -13.47 -14.61 18.14
CA ARG A 150 -14.15 -13.48 18.75
C ARG A 150 -14.99 -12.76 17.70
N ALA A 151 -16.27 -12.56 17.96
CA ALA A 151 -17.12 -11.76 17.06
C ALA A 151 -16.91 -10.28 17.32
N ILE A 152 -16.55 -9.55 16.27
CA ILE A 152 -16.42 -8.10 16.26
C ILE A 152 -17.47 -7.55 15.32
N THR A 153 -18.26 -6.62 15.85
CA THR A 153 -19.28 -5.92 15.09
C THR A 153 -18.88 -4.46 14.89
N LEU A 154 -18.86 -4.04 13.63
CA LEU A 154 -18.62 -2.66 13.23
C LEU A 154 -19.92 -2.03 12.75
N VAL A 155 -20.21 -0.84 13.24
CA VAL A 155 -21.29 0.01 12.70
C VAL A 155 -20.65 1.09 11.86
N ALA A 156 -21.01 1.14 10.58
CA ALA A 156 -20.36 2.00 9.61
C ALA A 156 -21.36 2.64 8.64
N GLN A 157 -21.02 3.83 8.16
CA GLN A 157 -21.60 4.41 6.96
C GLN A 157 -20.78 3.93 5.76
N VAL A 158 -21.43 3.29 4.78
CA VAL A 158 -20.73 2.65 3.65
C VAL A 158 -21.22 3.05 2.26
N ASP A 159 -22.32 3.78 2.18
CA ASP A 159 -22.99 4.11 0.92
C ASP A 159 -22.39 5.31 0.18
N ARG A 160 -21.58 6.13 0.86
CA ARG A 160 -20.99 7.33 0.27
C ARG A 160 -19.60 7.59 0.85
N LEU A 161 -18.80 8.36 0.12
CA LEU A 161 -17.53 8.86 0.61
C LEU A 161 -17.71 10.20 1.36
N PRO A 162 -16.90 10.46 2.41
CA PRO A 162 -16.00 9.51 3.05
C PRO A 162 -16.76 8.44 3.85
N LEU A 163 -16.23 7.22 3.89
CA LEU A 163 -16.75 6.18 4.78
C LEU A 163 -16.54 6.58 6.24
N ALA A 164 -17.44 6.14 7.13
CA ALA A 164 -17.34 6.44 8.56
C ALA A 164 -17.53 5.20 9.43
N LEU A 165 -16.65 5.01 10.42
CA LEU A 165 -16.85 4.09 11.53
C LEU A 165 -17.52 4.83 12.67
N VAL A 166 -18.75 4.41 12.97
CA VAL A 166 -19.59 5.04 13.99
C VAL A 166 -19.46 4.31 15.32
N ASP A 167 -19.49 2.99 15.29
CA ASP A 167 -19.41 2.19 16.50
C ASP A 167 -18.66 0.87 16.33
N ILE A 168 -18.24 0.31 17.46
CA ILE A 168 -17.60 -1.00 17.57
C ILE A 168 -18.14 -1.75 18.78
N GLU A 169 -18.48 -3.02 18.57
CA GLU A 169 -18.94 -3.95 19.60
C GLU A 169 -18.15 -5.25 19.48
N VAL A 170 -18.05 -5.96 20.60
CA VAL A 170 -17.42 -7.28 20.70
C VAL A 170 -18.39 -8.14 21.48
N ASP A 171 -18.82 -9.26 20.92
CA ASP A 171 -19.61 -10.21 21.70
C ASP A 171 -18.72 -10.82 22.78
N ALA A 172 -19.26 -10.86 24.00
CA ALA A 172 -18.65 -11.61 25.08
C ALA A 172 -18.82 -13.10 24.76
N ALA A 173 -17.69 -13.80 24.61
CA ALA A 173 -17.66 -15.26 24.59
C ALA A 173 -18.08 -15.84 25.94
#